data_AF-A0A822C147-F1
#
_entry.id   AF-A0A822C147-F1
#
_cell.length_a   1.000
_cell.length_b   1.000
_cell.length_c   1.000
_cell.angle_alpha   90.00
_cell.angle_beta   90.00
_cell.angle_gamma   90.00
#
_symmetry.space_group_name_H-M   'P 1'
#
loop_
_entity.id
_entity.type
_entity.pdbx_description
1 polymer ?
#
loop_
_entity_poly.entity_id
_entity_poly.type
_entity_poly.pdbx_seq_one_letter_code
_entity_poly.pdbx_strand_id
1 'polypeptide(L)'
;MEYLEDAFPKSTPLLPEDPVDRACVRLWIDHISKKIVPGFFWLIQAQTENDQNEAKKELEKAIYQFAEQLKGPYFTGEQFGMADIALAPFIQRQYVVVQHHRGFSVPKDGETWQKWHRW
;
A
#
# COMPACT_ATOMS: atom_id res chain seq x y z
N MET A 1 3.71 -11.61 -10.86
CA MET A 1 3.24 -12.20 -9.59
C MET A 1 2.26 -13.32 -9.87
N GLU A 2 1.18 -13.12 -10.63
CA GLU A 2 0.25 -14.22 -11.02
C GLU A 2 0.97 -15.42 -11.66
N TYR A 3 1.93 -15.21 -12.57
CA TYR A 3 2.74 -16.30 -13.12
C TYR A 3 3.47 -17.15 -12.06
N LEU A 4 3.94 -16.54 -10.96
CA LEU A 4 4.64 -17.27 -9.90
C LEU A 4 3.67 -18.16 -9.10
N GLU A 5 2.44 -17.69 -8.89
CA GLU A 5 1.37 -18.49 -8.29
C GLU A 5 1.04 -19.72 -9.16
N ASP A 6 0.92 -19.50 -10.48
CA ASP A 6 0.57 -20.58 -11.42
C ASP A 6 1.72 -21.58 -11.63
N ALA A 7 2.97 -21.09 -11.70
CA ALA A 7 4.15 -21.92 -11.99
C ALA A 7 4.64 -22.71 -10.77
N PHE A 8 4.36 -22.24 -9.55
CA PHE A 8 4.86 -22.84 -8.29
C PHE A 8 3.75 -23.12 -7.27
N PRO A 9 2.75 -23.98 -7.59
CA PRO A 9 1.58 -24.21 -6.75
C PRO A 9 1.88 -24.92 -5.41
N LYS A 10 3.09 -25.45 -5.22
CA LYS A 10 3.54 -26.09 -3.97
C LYS A 10 4.24 -25.12 -3.02
N SER A 11 4.46 -23.88 -3.46
CA SER A 11 5.06 -22.83 -2.62
C SER A 11 4.01 -22.20 -1.71
N THR A 12 4.45 -21.38 -0.75
CA THR A 12 3.54 -20.63 0.13
C THR A 12 2.62 -19.73 -0.71
N PRO A 13 1.29 -19.90 -0.65
CA PRO A 13 0.37 -19.11 -1.46
C PRO A 13 0.46 -17.62 -1.11
N LEU A 14 0.53 -16.76 -2.12
CA LEU A 14 0.49 -15.30 -1.96
C LEU A 14 -0.94 -14.75 -2.05
N LEU A 15 -1.86 -15.56 -2.54
CA LEU A 15 -3.28 -15.26 -2.66
C LEU A 15 -4.11 -16.21 -1.78
N PRO A 16 -5.24 -15.75 -1.24
CA PRO A 16 -6.20 -16.61 -0.55
C PRO A 16 -6.71 -17.74 -1.45
N GLU A 17 -7.22 -18.81 -0.85
CA GLU A 17 -7.87 -19.90 -1.59
C GLU A 17 -9.26 -19.51 -2.11
N ASP A 18 -10.01 -18.75 -1.31
CA ASP A 18 -11.37 -18.34 -1.66
C ASP A 18 -11.37 -17.37 -2.86
N PRO A 19 -12.15 -17.64 -3.93
CA PRO A 19 -12.18 -16.79 -5.12
C PRO A 19 -12.62 -15.34 -4.86
N VAL A 20 -13.48 -15.08 -3.87
CA VAL A 20 -13.93 -13.74 -3.52
C VAL A 20 -12.80 -12.98 -2.84
N ASP A 21 -12.13 -13.60 -1.87
CA ASP A 21 -10.97 -12.99 -1.22
C ASP A 21 -9.84 -12.72 -2.22
N ARG A 22 -9.60 -13.62 -3.21
CA ARG A 22 -8.66 -13.37 -4.32
C ARG A 22 -9.05 -12.13 -5.13
N ALA A 23 -10.33 -11.98 -5.47
CA ALA A 23 -10.83 -10.82 -6.19
C ALA A 23 -10.63 -9.53 -5.38
N CYS A 24 -10.88 -9.58 -4.07
CA CYS A 24 -10.60 -8.46 -3.16
C CYS A 24 -9.11 -8.09 -3.16
N VAL A 25 -8.20 -9.05 -3.04
CA VAL A 25 -6.74 -8.77 -3.09
C VAL A 25 -6.36 -8.10 -4.42
N ARG A 26 -6.87 -8.58 -5.55
CA ARG A 26 -6.60 -7.98 -6.87
C ARG A 26 -7.14 -6.56 -6.98
N LEU A 27 -8.32 -6.28 -6.42
CA LEU A 27 -8.88 -4.92 -6.37
C LEU A 27 -7.97 -3.97 -5.59
N TRP A 28 -7.39 -4.42 -4.48
CA TRP A 28 -6.50 -3.60 -3.67
C TRP A 28 -5.10 -3.44 -4.28
N ILE A 29 -4.61 -4.42 -5.03
CA ILE A 29 -3.41 -4.26 -5.88
C ILE A 29 -3.65 -3.21 -6.97
N ASP A 30 -4.86 -3.17 -7.54
CA ASP A 30 -5.25 -2.15 -8.52
C ASP A 30 -5.33 -0.75 -7.87
N HIS A 31 -5.87 -0.65 -6.65
CA HIS A 31 -5.85 0.58 -5.86
C HIS A 31 -4.42 1.07 -5.59
N ILE A 32 -3.51 0.19 -5.18
CA ILE A 32 -2.09 0.52 -5.01
C ILE A 32 -1.52 1.09 -6.32
N SER A 33 -1.72 0.38 -7.42
CA SER A 33 -1.16 0.72 -8.74
C SER A 33 -1.73 2.02 -9.33
N LYS A 34 -3.01 2.33 -9.07
CA LYS A 34 -3.71 3.48 -9.66
C LYS A 34 -3.80 4.70 -8.75
N LYS A 35 -3.63 4.54 -7.44
CA LYS A 35 -3.79 5.64 -6.46
C LYS A 35 -2.51 5.90 -5.68
N ILE A 36 -1.98 4.89 -5.00
CA ILE A 36 -0.81 5.06 -4.12
C ILE A 36 0.45 5.34 -4.95
N VAL A 37 0.73 4.53 -5.97
CA VAL A 37 1.94 4.68 -6.79
C VAL A 37 1.95 6.02 -7.56
N PRO A 38 0.88 6.42 -8.26
CA PRO A 38 0.86 7.73 -8.92
C PRO A 38 0.91 8.89 -7.92
N GLY A 39 0.22 8.80 -6.77
CA GLY A 39 0.29 9.82 -5.72
C GLY A 39 1.69 10.01 -5.15
N PHE A 40 2.43 8.90 -4.96
CA PHE A 40 3.83 8.92 -4.55
C PHE A 40 4.71 9.68 -5.57
N PHE A 41 4.59 9.36 -6.85
CA PHE A 41 5.36 10.02 -7.89
C PHE A 41 4.96 11.48 -8.10
N TRP A 42 3.68 11.81 -7.96
CA TRP A 42 3.20 13.18 -8.03
C TRP A 42 3.82 14.03 -6.91
N LEU A 43 3.80 13.54 -5.66
CA LEU A 43 4.39 14.24 -4.52
C LEU A 43 5.89 14.50 -4.71
N ILE A 44 6.63 13.54 -5.27
CA ILE A 44 8.06 13.74 -5.55
C ILE A 44 8.27 14.81 -6.63
N GLN A 45 7.46 14.80 -7.68
CA GLN A 45 7.63 15.69 -8.83
C GLN A 45 7.04 17.10 -8.63
N ALA A 46 6.15 17.28 -7.65
CA ALA A 46 5.52 18.55 -7.34
C ALA A 46 6.54 19.65 -7.00
N GLN A 47 6.48 20.76 -7.74
CA GLN A 47 7.44 21.87 -7.63
C GLN A 47 6.94 23.00 -6.73
N THR A 48 5.62 23.21 -6.67
CA THR A 48 5.02 24.26 -5.84
C THR A 48 4.58 23.71 -4.49
N GLU A 49 4.52 24.57 -3.47
CA GLU A 49 4.04 24.17 -2.15
C GLU A 49 2.57 23.74 -2.17
N ASN A 50 1.75 24.40 -3.00
CA ASN A 50 0.34 24.03 -3.17
C ASN A 50 0.20 22.60 -3.73
N ASP A 51 0.91 22.29 -4.82
CA ASP A 51 0.86 20.96 -5.44
C ASP A 51 1.40 19.88 -4.49
N GLN A 52 2.44 20.19 -3.72
CA GLN A 52 2.97 19.27 -2.71
C GLN A 52 1.93 18.98 -1.63
N ASN A 53 1.24 20.01 -1.12
CA ASN A 53 0.22 19.84 -0.09
C ASN A 53 -1.00 19.05 -0.60
N GLU A 54 -1.39 19.26 -1.85
CA GLU A 54 -2.47 18.49 -2.48
C GLU A 54 -2.05 17.02 -2.69
N ALA A 55 -0.86 16.78 -3.23
CA ALA A 55 -0.32 15.44 -3.43
C ALA A 55 -0.17 14.66 -2.11
N LYS A 56 0.25 15.33 -1.02
CA LYS A 56 0.30 14.74 0.32
C LYS A 56 -1.08 14.26 0.77
N LYS A 57 -2.10 15.12 0.64
CA LYS A 57 -3.48 14.79 1.06
C LYS A 57 -4.05 13.61 0.29
N GLU A 58 -3.89 13.60 -1.03
CA GLU A 58 -4.41 12.50 -1.86
C GLU A 58 -3.66 11.19 -1.63
N LEU A 59 -2.33 11.24 -1.44
CA LEU A 59 -1.55 10.06 -1.10
C LEU A 59 -1.93 9.51 0.29
N GLU A 60 -2.05 10.39 1.29
CA GLU A 60 -2.49 10.02 2.64
C GLU A 60 -3.85 9.35 2.62
N LYS A 61 -4.81 9.94 1.91
CA LYS A 61 -6.15 9.36 1.72
C LYS A 61 -6.09 7.97 1.08
N ALA A 62 -5.29 7.79 0.02
CA ALA A 62 -5.17 6.51 -0.65
C ALA A 62 -4.54 5.44 0.27
N ILE A 63 -3.54 5.81 1.07
CA ILE A 63 -2.93 4.93 2.08
C ILE A 63 -3.96 4.58 3.16
N TYR A 64 -4.72 5.56 3.65
CA TYR A 64 -5.72 5.36 4.68
C TYR A 64 -6.82 4.39 4.24
N GLN A 65 -7.32 4.53 3.01
CA GLN A 65 -8.31 3.61 2.42
C GLN A 65 -7.79 2.17 2.37
N PHE A 66 -6.51 1.97 2.05
CA PHE A 66 -5.89 0.64 2.10
C PHE A 66 -5.77 0.14 3.53
N ALA A 67 -5.32 0.99 4.46
CA ALA A 67 -5.13 0.67 5.87
C ALA A 67 -6.44 0.23 6.56
N GLU A 68 -7.58 0.82 6.18
CA GLU A 68 -8.91 0.43 6.69
C GLU A 68 -9.27 -1.02 6.37
N GLN A 69 -8.72 -1.58 5.30
CA GLN A 69 -8.99 -2.97 4.89
C GLN A 69 -8.00 -3.99 5.46
N LEU A 70 -6.97 -3.55 6.20
CA LEU A 70 -6.01 -4.46 6.82
C LEU A 70 -6.73 -5.37 7.81
N LYS A 71 -6.66 -6.69 7.56
CA LYS A 71 -7.12 -7.71 8.52
C LYS A 71 -6.09 -7.94 9.64
N GLY A 72 -4.81 -7.68 9.37
CA GLY A 72 -3.72 -7.57 10.34
C GLY A 72 -3.06 -8.91 10.71
N PRO A 73 -1.73 -8.94 10.91
CA PRO A 73 -0.74 -7.88 10.65
C PRO A 73 -0.59 -7.51 9.16
N TYR A 74 -0.83 -8.45 8.25
CA TYR A 74 -0.77 -8.22 6.80
C TYR A 74 -2.15 -7.95 6.21
N PHE A 75 -2.21 -7.65 4.91
CA PHE A 75 -3.44 -7.25 4.23
C PHE A 75 -4.58 -8.26 4.44
N THR A 76 -4.30 -9.55 4.25
CA THR A 76 -5.28 -10.63 4.39
C THR A 76 -5.31 -11.26 5.79
N GLY A 77 -4.45 -10.85 6.72
CA GLY A 77 -4.38 -11.38 8.09
C GLY A 77 -2.96 -11.74 8.49
N GLU A 78 -2.76 -12.95 9.03
CA GLU A 78 -1.46 -13.43 9.54
C GLU A 78 -0.41 -13.72 8.47
N GLN A 79 -0.80 -13.91 7.21
CA GLN A 79 0.10 -14.32 6.15
C GLN A 79 0.43 -13.15 5.21
N PHE A 80 1.71 -12.92 5.00
CA PHE A 80 2.20 -11.95 4.02
C PHE A 80 1.84 -12.42 2.61
N GLY A 81 1.21 -11.54 1.82
CA GLY A 81 0.61 -11.89 0.54
C GLY A 81 0.87 -10.87 -0.56
N MET A 82 0.14 -11.05 -1.66
CA MET A 82 0.41 -10.35 -2.91
C MET A 82 0.11 -8.84 -2.85
N ALA A 83 -0.87 -8.41 -2.06
CA ALA A 83 -1.14 -6.99 -1.80
C ALA A 83 0.01 -6.35 -1.02
N ASP A 84 0.57 -7.05 -0.04
CA ASP A 84 1.69 -6.57 0.76
C ASP A 84 2.96 -6.42 -0.10
N ILE A 85 3.25 -7.41 -0.96
CA ILE A 85 4.34 -7.36 -1.93
C ILE A 85 4.21 -6.17 -2.88
N ALA A 86 2.99 -5.89 -3.34
CA ALA A 86 2.75 -4.76 -4.25
C ALA A 86 3.02 -3.40 -3.58
N LEU A 87 2.74 -3.27 -2.29
CA LEU A 87 2.84 -2.00 -1.55
C LEU A 87 4.22 -1.79 -0.89
N ALA A 88 4.84 -2.83 -0.36
CA ALA A 88 6.08 -2.76 0.42
C ALA A 88 7.22 -1.93 -0.21
N PRO A 89 7.49 -2.02 -1.54
CA PRO A 89 8.55 -1.23 -2.15
C PRO A 89 8.31 0.29 -2.06
N PHE A 90 7.05 0.74 -2.06
CA PHE A 90 6.71 2.15 -2.02
C PHE A 90 6.78 2.71 -0.61
N ILE A 91 6.40 1.91 0.39
CA ILE A 91 6.51 2.30 1.80
C ILE A 91 7.96 2.42 2.22
N GLN A 92 8.81 1.46 1.82
CA GLN A 92 10.25 1.57 2.06
C GLN A 92 10.83 2.87 1.48
N ARG A 93 10.44 3.24 0.25
CA ARG A 93 10.89 4.49 -0.39
C ARG A 93 10.28 5.73 0.22
N GLN A 94 9.07 5.65 0.76
CA GLN A 94 8.42 6.77 1.42
C GLN A 94 9.22 7.23 2.64
N TYR A 95 9.65 6.29 3.49
CA TYR A 95 10.48 6.58 4.66
C TYR A 95 11.82 7.21 4.30
N VAL A 96 12.44 6.80 3.19
CA VAL A 96 13.78 7.28 2.80
C VAL A 96 13.72 8.57 1.98
N VAL A 97 12.91 8.59 0.93
CA VAL A 97 12.94 9.63 -0.12
C VAL A 97 11.93 10.73 0.20
N VAL A 98 10.68 10.35 0.44
CA VAL A 98 9.58 11.31 0.56
C VAL A 98 9.63 12.05 1.89
N GLN A 99 9.98 11.37 2.98
CA GLN A 99 10.17 12.04 4.27
C GLN A 99 11.32 13.06 4.21
N HIS A 100 12.47 12.67 3.63
CA HIS A 100 13.64 13.55 3.55
C HIS A 100 13.43 14.76 2.64
N HIS A 101 12.82 14.57 1.46
CA HIS A 101 12.70 15.64 0.46
C HIS A 101 11.38 16.42 0.50
N ARG A 102 10.32 15.87 1.10
CA ARG A 102 8.98 16.47 1.10
C ARG A 102 8.35 16.57 2.50
N GLY A 103 9.04 16.10 3.55
CA GLY A 103 8.54 16.18 4.93
C GLY A 103 7.22 15.46 5.14
N PHE A 104 6.88 14.49 4.28
CA PHE A 104 5.64 13.74 4.40
C PHE A 104 5.86 12.53 5.30
N SER A 105 5.01 12.43 6.32
CA SER A 105 4.86 11.26 7.16
C SER A 105 3.39 10.90 7.20
N VAL A 106 3.09 9.61 7.19
CA VAL A 106 1.74 9.13 7.47
C VAL A 106 1.35 9.56 8.89
N PRO A 107 0.11 10.04 9.15
CA PRO A 107 -0.31 10.39 10.50
C PRO A 107 -0.24 9.19 11.45
N LYS A 108 -0.13 9.45 12.75
CA LYS A 108 0.19 8.44 13.77
C LYS A 108 -0.95 8.15 14.74
N ASP A 109 -2.12 8.75 14.52
CA ASP A 109 -3.22 8.77 15.49
C ASP A 109 -4.47 8.00 14.99
N GLY A 110 -5.02 7.11 15.82
CA GLY A 110 -6.27 6.39 15.52
C GLY A 110 -6.08 4.90 15.22
N GLU A 111 -7.19 4.15 15.24
CA GLU A 111 -7.18 2.68 15.12
C GLU A 111 -6.61 2.21 13.77
N THR A 112 -7.00 2.86 12.68
CA THR A 112 -6.48 2.57 11.33
C THR A 112 -4.96 2.72 11.27
N TRP A 113 -4.39 3.72 11.94
CA TRP A 113 -2.95 3.89 11.99
C TRP A 113 -2.26 2.91 12.91
N GLN A 114 -2.92 2.41 13.96
CA GLN A 114 -2.37 1.29 14.74
C GLN A 114 -2.29 0.01 13.90
N LYS A 115 -3.29 -0.26 13.04
CA LYS A 115 -3.24 -1.39 12.10
C LYS A 115 -2.11 -1.21 11.09
N TRP A 116 -2.02 -0.04 10.47
CA TRP A 116 -0.97 0.31 9.53
C TRP A 116 0.45 0.28 10.13
N HIS A 117 0.62 0.71 11.39
CA HIS A 117 1.92 0.67 12.05
C HIS A 117 2.36 -0.76 12.40
N ARG A 118 1.41 -1.69 12.56
CA ARG A 118 1.70 -3.11 12.78
C ARG A 118 2.00 -3.86 11.49
N TRP A 119 1.49 -3.36 10.36
CA TRP A 119 1.77 -3.83 9.01
C TRP A 119 3.21 -3.49 8.61
#